data_AF-A0A817T1S0-F1
#
_entry.id   AF-A0A817T1S0-F1
#
_cell.length_a   1.000
_cell.length_b   1.000
_cell.length_c   1.000
_cell.angle_alpha   90.00
_cell.angle_beta   90.00
_cell.angle_gamma   90.00
#
_symmetry.space_group_name_H-M   'P 1'
#
loop_
_entity.id
_entity.type
_entity.pdbx_description
1 polymer ?
#
loop_
_entity_poly.entity_id
_entity_poly.type
_entity_poly.pdbx_seq_one_letter_code
_entity_poly.pdbx_strand_id
1 'polypeptide(L)'
;MPKGPLSLSLLRNDHSKLASNEWTLLSNCLHTFDERNAPIRIQYCINEFSSLPPKLRMKPSEVANLIRALYSGVGAMVEQSPDFYSLSGDTRQILTKHNLYISGVMNSFFLSRELNIFDNLSVLNVCNHMYGSEYVLKLRGNVARYDSNGSLIKILIFILTFSSNISIVQYDNEEHISIMSNSINLVRIQNIYVTMLWKYLVYLYGFNEAVLRFTSLVKNVLDLLSFLNSVPEDEARQRMMNKIVTETERTLVITD
;
A
#
# COMPACT_ATOMS: atom_id res chain seq x y z
N MET A 1 -16.80 18.23 -47.49
CA MET A 1 -16.59 16.98 -46.70
C MET A 1 -15.72 17.30 -45.51
N PRO A 2 -16.19 17.08 -44.27
CA PRO A 2 -15.40 17.38 -43.08
C PRO A 2 -14.32 16.31 -42.91
N LYS A 3 -13.07 16.74 -42.73
CA LYS A 3 -11.98 15.89 -42.28
C LYS A 3 -12.33 15.43 -40.86
N GLY A 4 -12.66 14.15 -40.71
CA GLY A 4 -12.83 13.53 -39.40
C GLY A 4 -11.56 13.69 -38.56
N PRO A 5 -11.67 13.71 -37.23
CA PRO A 5 -10.52 13.88 -36.37
C PRO A 5 -9.54 12.73 -36.64
N LEU A 6 -8.29 13.11 -36.91
CA LEU A 6 -7.14 12.21 -36.88
C LEU A 6 -7.14 11.51 -35.51
N SER A 7 -7.74 10.32 -35.41
CA SER A 7 -7.44 9.43 -34.31
C SER A 7 -5.95 9.10 -34.45
N LEU A 8 -5.12 9.80 -33.69
CA LEU A 8 -3.73 9.43 -33.51
C LEU A 8 -3.70 7.92 -33.30
N SER A 9 -3.15 7.17 -34.26
CA SER A 9 -3.02 5.72 -34.17
C SER A 9 -1.88 5.40 -33.19
N LEU A 10 -2.02 5.83 -31.93
CA LEU A 10 -1.15 5.44 -30.82
C LEU A 10 -1.05 3.91 -30.74
N LEU A 11 -2.12 3.21 -31.14
CA LEU A 11 -2.19 1.75 -31.26
C LEU A 11 -1.26 1.11 -32.31
N ARG A 12 -0.86 1.82 -33.39
CA ARG A 12 0.02 1.23 -34.42
C ARG A 12 1.49 1.18 -33.99
N ASN A 13 1.88 1.99 -33.00
CA ASN A 13 3.21 2.01 -32.40
C ASN A 13 3.20 1.53 -30.94
N ASP A 14 2.09 0.92 -30.48
CA ASP A 14 1.97 0.56 -29.08
C ASP A 14 2.76 -0.72 -28.78
N HIS A 15 4.01 -0.53 -28.36
CA HIS A 15 4.88 -1.56 -27.79
C HIS A 15 4.54 -1.87 -26.32
N SER A 16 3.30 -1.61 -25.86
CA SER A 16 2.78 -1.90 -24.52
C SER A 16 2.70 -3.39 -24.16
N LYS A 17 3.32 -4.27 -24.95
CA LYS A 17 3.51 -5.66 -24.55
C LYS A 17 4.59 -5.71 -23.47
N LEU A 18 4.25 -6.29 -22.33
CA LEU A 18 5.23 -6.67 -21.32
C LEU A 18 6.29 -7.57 -21.96
N ALA A 19 7.55 -7.16 -21.88
CA ALA A 19 8.69 -7.98 -22.27
C ALA A 19 8.86 -9.15 -21.27
N SER A 20 9.64 -10.17 -21.65
CA SER A 20 9.81 -11.38 -20.81
C SER A 20 10.34 -11.04 -19.41
N ASN A 21 11.27 -10.10 -19.30
CA ASN A 21 11.80 -9.64 -18.02
C ASN A 21 10.76 -8.88 -17.19
N GLU A 22 9.87 -8.12 -17.83
CA GLU A 22 8.78 -7.39 -17.16
C GLU A 22 7.70 -8.37 -16.66
N TRP A 23 7.42 -9.45 -17.38
CA TRP A 23 6.58 -10.55 -16.89
C TRP A 23 7.18 -11.25 -15.68
N THR A 24 8.50 -11.52 -15.71
CA THR A 24 9.20 -12.10 -14.57
C THR A 24 9.12 -11.17 -13.36
N LEU A 25 9.37 -9.86 -13.55
CA LEU A 25 9.26 -8.88 -12.47
C LEU A 25 7.84 -8.85 -11.89
N LEU A 26 6.81 -8.78 -12.74
CA LEU A 26 5.42 -8.80 -12.32
C LEU A 26 5.11 -10.07 -11.50
N SER A 27 5.51 -11.23 -12.00
CA SER A 27 5.31 -12.51 -11.31
C SER A 27 6.01 -12.52 -9.96
N ASN A 28 7.24 -12.01 -9.88
CA ASN A 28 7.99 -11.93 -8.63
C ASN A 28 7.29 -11.01 -7.62
N CYS A 29 6.83 -9.82 -8.04
CA CYS A 29 6.08 -8.91 -7.17
C CYS A 29 4.83 -9.58 -6.57
N LEU A 30 4.06 -10.27 -7.42
CA LEU A 30 2.84 -10.95 -6.97
C LEU A 30 3.17 -12.11 -6.04
N HIS A 31 4.16 -12.93 -6.41
CA HIS A 31 4.59 -14.07 -5.59
C HIS A 31 5.12 -13.63 -4.23
N THR A 32 5.98 -12.62 -4.17
CA THR A 32 6.51 -12.07 -2.91
C THR A 32 5.39 -11.59 -1.97
N PHE A 33 4.33 -11.02 -2.52
CA PHE A 33 3.17 -10.64 -1.73
C PHE A 33 2.37 -11.87 -1.23
N ASP A 34 2.21 -12.88 -2.08
CA ASP A 34 1.37 -14.05 -1.82
C ASP A 34 2.06 -15.15 -0.98
N GLU A 35 3.39 -15.25 -1.02
CA GLU A 35 4.18 -16.31 -0.39
C GLU A 35 3.91 -16.44 1.11
N ARG A 36 3.65 -15.31 1.79
CA ARG A 36 3.37 -15.30 3.24
C ARG A 36 1.91 -15.60 3.59
N ASN A 37 1.05 -15.91 2.61
CA ASN A 37 -0.36 -16.22 2.78
C ASN A 37 -1.07 -15.23 3.73
N ALA A 38 -0.80 -13.93 3.56
CA ALA A 38 -1.30 -12.88 4.45
C ALA A 38 -2.83 -12.97 4.69
N PRO A 39 -3.67 -13.23 3.66
CA PRO A 39 -5.10 -13.40 3.86
C PRO A 39 -5.47 -14.49 4.88
N ILE A 40 -4.84 -15.67 4.79
CA ILE A 40 -5.12 -16.81 5.68
C ILE A 40 -4.71 -16.47 7.12
N ARG A 41 -3.52 -15.88 7.29
CA ARG A 41 -3.01 -15.50 8.63
C ARG A 41 -3.89 -14.44 9.27
N ILE A 42 -4.31 -13.42 8.52
CA ILE A 42 -5.18 -12.37 9.03
C ILE A 42 -6.57 -12.92 9.36
N GLN A 43 -7.10 -13.82 8.53
CA GLN A 43 -8.36 -14.49 8.82
C GLN A 43 -8.28 -15.28 10.14
N TYR A 44 -7.19 -16.00 10.36
CA TYR A 44 -6.93 -16.69 11.63
C TYR A 44 -6.89 -15.70 12.80
N CYS A 45 -6.14 -14.60 12.69
CA CYS A 45 -6.09 -13.55 13.72
C CYS A 45 -7.48 -12.93 14.00
N ILE A 46 -8.31 -12.70 12.98
CA ILE A 46 -9.67 -12.18 13.14
C ILE A 46 -10.54 -13.19 13.88
N ASN A 47 -10.41 -14.48 13.56
CA ASN A 47 -11.17 -15.54 14.22
C ASN A 47 -10.78 -15.67 15.69
N GLU A 48 -9.47 -15.69 16.00
CA GLU A 48 -8.99 -15.66 17.38
C GLU A 48 -9.49 -14.43 18.13
N PHE A 49 -9.32 -13.24 17.54
CA PHE A 49 -9.78 -11.98 18.12
C PHE A 49 -11.28 -11.99 18.41
N SER A 50 -12.08 -12.50 17.47
CA SER A 50 -13.54 -12.62 17.61
C SER A 50 -13.94 -13.63 18.68
N SER A 51 -13.11 -14.64 18.96
CA SER A 51 -13.37 -15.62 20.01
C SER A 51 -13.16 -15.07 21.43
N LEU A 52 -12.38 -13.99 21.58
CA LEU A 52 -12.12 -13.38 22.88
C LEU A 52 -13.40 -12.78 23.49
N PRO A 53 -13.55 -12.74 24.82
CA PRO A 53 -14.58 -11.95 25.49
C PRO A 53 -14.53 -10.46 25.10
N PRO A 54 -15.67 -9.73 25.01
CA PRO A 54 -15.69 -8.32 24.58
C PRO A 54 -14.72 -7.40 25.34
N LYS A 55 -14.53 -7.62 26.65
CA LYS A 55 -13.58 -6.85 27.47
C LYS A 55 -12.11 -7.08 27.09
N LEU A 56 -11.77 -8.27 26.59
CA LEU A 56 -10.41 -8.58 26.15
C LEU A 56 -10.14 -8.05 24.74
N ARG A 57 -11.15 -7.99 23.87
CA ARG A 57 -11.02 -7.43 22.50
C ARG A 57 -10.59 -5.96 22.48
N MET A 58 -10.98 -5.21 23.51
CA MET A 58 -10.64 -3.79 23.65
C MET A 58 -9.26 -3.55 24.28
N LYS A 59 -8.53 -4.61 24.66
CA LYS A 59 -7.16 -4.43 25.19
C LYS A 59 -6.26 -3.89 24.07
N PRO A 60 -5.45 -2.85 24.34
CA PRO A 60 -4.55 -2.29 23.34
C PRO A 60 -3.60 -3.31 22.70
N SER A 61 -3.21 -4.36 23.42
CA SER A 61 -2.37 -5.45 22.89
C SER A 61 -3.02 -6.20 21.73
N GLU A 62 -4.31 -6.53 21.87
CA GLU A 62 -5.04 -7.33 20.87
C GLU A 62 -5.32 -6.51 19.62
N VAL A 63 -5.70 -5.25 19.81
CA VAL A 63 -5.87 -4.28 18.72
C VAL A 63 -4.54 -4.08 17.98
N ALA A 64 -3.45 -3.87 18.71
CA ALA A 64 -2.12 -3.71 18.12
C ALA A 64 -1.67 -4.96 17.35
N ASN A 65 -1.99 -6.17 17.85
CA ASN A 65 -1.69 -7.41 17.16
C ASN A 65 -2.45 -7.53 15.83
N LEU A 66 -3.74 -7.19 15.82
CA LEU A 66 -4.54 -7.17 14.59
C LEU A 66 -4.00 -6.16 13.57
N ILE A 67 -3.69 -4.93 14.01
CA ILE A 67 -3.12 -3.90 13.14
C ILE A 67 -1.74 -4.33 12.63
N ARG A 68 -0.88 -4.89 13.49
CA ARG A 68 0.43 -5.41 13.07
C ARG A 68 0.28 -6.50 12.01
N ALA A 69 -0.68 -7.41 12.15
CA ALA A 69 -0.94 -8.45 11.16
C ALA A 69 -1.29 -7.83 9.79
N LEU A 70 -2.14 -6.79 9.77
CA LEU A 70 -2.51 -6.07 8.55
C LEU A 70 -1.33 -5.32 7.90
N TYR A 71 -0.35 -4.86 8.67
CA TYR A 71 0.82 -4.13 8.15
C TYR A 71 1.97 -5.04 7.76
N SER A 72 2.05 -6.24 8.36
CA SER A 72 3.21 -7.15 8.22
C SER A 72 3.49 -7.64 6.80
N GLY A 73 2.48 -7.62 5.92
CA GLY A 73 2.64 -8.00 4.51
C GLY A 73 3.59 -7.07 3.76
N VAL A 74 3.60 -5.78 4.06
CA VAL A 74 4.44 -4.81 3.35
C VAL A 74 5.91 -4.98 3.73
N GLY A 75 6.22 -5.12 5.02
CA GLY A 75 7.60 -5.34 5.48
C GLY A 75 8.23 -6.56 4.81
N ALA A 76 7.53 -7.70 4.85
CA ALA A 76 7.94 -8.93 4.18
C ALA A 76 8.18 -8.75 2.67
N MET A 77 7.31 -7.98 2.01
CA MET A 77 7.41 -7.68 0.58
C MET A 77 8.68 -6.86 0.28
N VAL A 78 9.00 -5.90 1.13
CA VAL A 78 10.22 -5.08 1.01
C VAL A 78 11.48 -5.92 1.24
N GLU A 79 11.49 -6.78 2.26
CA GLU A 79 12.59 -7.71 2.60
C GLU A 79 12.99 -8.65 1.46
N GLN A 80 12.06 -8.96 0.57
CA GLN A 80 12.31 -9.88 -0.53
C GLN A 80 12.63 -9.17 -1.84
N SER A 81 12.51 -7.84 -1.90
CA SER A 81 12.73 -7.07 -3.11
C SER A 81 14.23 -6.80 -3.33
N PRO A 82 14.85 -7.30 -4.41
CA PRO A 82 16.24 -6.99 -4.73
C PRO A 82 16.47 -5.48 -4.94
N ASP A 83 15.46 -4.77 -5.44
CA ASP A 83 15.52 -3.33 -5.65
C ASP A 83 15.71 -2.57 -4.33
N PHE A 84 15.16 -3.06 -3.22
CA PHE A 84 15.36 -2.46 -1.90
C PHE A 84 16.83 -2.50 -1.49
N TYR A 85 17.49 -3.64 -1.63
CA TYR A 85 18.92 -3.79 -1.29
C TYR A 85 19.87 -3.12 -2.27
N SER A 86 19.40 -2.72 -3.45
CA SER A 86 20.19 -1.91 -4.38
C SER A 86 20.32 -0.43 -3.95
N LEU A 87 19.54 0.00 -2.96
CA LEU A 87 19.56 1.36 -2.40
C LEU A 87 20.57 1.49 -1.27
N SER A 88 21.04 2.72 -1.03
CA SER A 88 21.90 3.00 0.13
C SER A 88 21.17 2.71 1.45
N GLY A 89 21.93 2.43 2.53
CA GLY A 89 21.37 2.25 3.88
C GLY A 89 20.46 3.40 4.29
N ASP A 90 20.92 4.64 4.11
CA ASP A 90 20.14 5.85 4.43
C ASP A 90 18.82 5.92 3.63
N THR A 91 18.85 5.60 2.33
CA THR A 91 17.64 5.60 1.50
C THR A 91 16.67 4.52 1.96
N ARG A 92 17.17 3.31 2.29
CA ARG A 92 16.34 2.22 2.82
C ARG A 92 15.67 2.62 4.14
N GLN A 93 16.40 3.28 5.04
CA GLN A 93 15.87 3.76 6.30
C GLN A 93 14.78 4.81 6.08
N ILE A 94 15.02 5.81 5.22
CA ILE A 94 14.06 6.86 4.88
C ILE A 94 12.79 6.25 4.26
N LEU A 95 12.91 5.37 3.26
CA LEU A 95 11.75 4.72 2.65
C LEU A 95 10.94 3.93 3.66
N THR A 96 11.62 3.19 4.54
CA THR A 96 10.95 2.42 5.58
C THR A 96 10.21 3.34 6.54
N LYS A 97 10.85 4.43 6.99
CA LYS A 97 10.24 5.39 7.91
C LYS A 97 9.00 6.04 7.32
N HIS A 98 9.08 6.54 6.09
CA HIS A 98 8.04 7.39 5.52
C HIS A 98 6.97 6.64 4.73
N ASN A 99 7.35 5.63 3.97
CA ASN A 99 6.43 4.99 3.03
C ASN A 99 5.76 3.75 3.61
N LEU A 100 6.36 3.12 4.63
CA LEU A 100 5.78 1.93 5.24
C LEU A 100 4.42 2.23 5.88
N TYR A 101 4.24 3.43 6.45
CA TYR A 101 2.95 3.83 7.01
C TYR A 101 1.86 3.83 5.94
N ILE A 102 2.03 4.61 4.86
CA ILE A 102 1.02 4.70 3.80
C ILE A 102 0.85 3.39 3.03
N SER A 103 1.94 2.69 2.73
CA SER A 103 1.89 1.40 2.05
C SER A 103 1.20 0.35 2.93
N GLY A 104 1.44 0.39 4.25
CA GLY A 104 0.79 -0.45 5.25
C GLY A 104 -0.70 -0.15 5.40
N VAL A 105 -1.11 1.13 5.37
CA VAL A 105 -2.53 1.49 5.35
C VAL A 105 -3.20 1.00 4.06
N MET A 106 -2.57 1.22 2.90
CA MET A 106 -3.08 0.74 1.61
C MET A 106 -3.25 -0.79 1.61
N ASN A 107 -2.26 -1.50 2.15
CA ASN A 107 -2.31 -2.95 2.34
C ASN A 107 -3.45 -3.37 3.27
N SER A 108 -3.63 -2.64 4.38
CA SER A 108 -4.72 -2.89 5.32
C SER A 108 -6.08 -2.71 4.67
N PHE A 109 -6.25 -1.70 3.80
CA PHE A 109 -7.50 -1.46 3.08
C PHE A 109 -7.78 -2.57 2.07
N PHE A 110 -6.75 -2.95 1.30
CA PHE A 110 -6.82 -4.07 0.37
C PHE A 110 -7.27 -5.35 1.09
N LEU A 111 -6.59 -5.74 2.16
CA LEU A 111 -6.91 -6.94 2.93
C LEU A 111 -8.26 -6.85 3.65
N SER A 112 -8.65 -5.64 4.08
CA SER A 112 -9.98 -5.39 4.66
C SER A 112 -11.10 -5.67 3.68
N ARG A 113 -10.90 -5.35 2.39
CA ARG A 113 -11.84 -5.69 1.33
C ARG A 113 -11.83 -7.18 1.04
N GLU A 114 -10.66 -7.76 0.78
CA GLU A 114 -10.54 -9.17 0.38
C GLU A 114 -11.12 -10.12 1.43
N LEU A 115 -10.97 -9.79 2.71
CA LEU A 115 -11.44 -10.61 3.83
C LEU A 115 -12.78 -10.16 4.41
N ASN A 116 -13.44 -9.15 3.81
CA ASN A 116 -14.66 -8.54 4.33
C ASN A 116 -14.56 -8.21 5.84
N ILE A 117 -13.44 -7.62 6.26
CA ILE A 117 -13.12 -7.41 7.70
C ILE A 117 -14.23 -6.60 8.39
N PHE A 118 -14.83 -5.63 7.70
CA PHE A 118 -15.89 -4.79 8.26
C PHE A 118 -17.25 -5.49 8.41
N ASP A 119 -17.42 -6.69 7.84
CA ASP A 119 -18.61 -7.50 8.07
C ASP A 119 -18.49 -8.32 9.36
N ASN A 120 -17.29 -8.42 9.94
CA ASN A 120 -17.08 -8.95 11.28
C ASN A 120 -17.49 -7.90 12.34
N LEU A 121 -18.59 -8.16 13.04
CA LEU A 121 -19.13 -7.26 14.07
C LEU A 121 -18.13 -6.96 15.20
N SER A 122 -17.26 -7.91 15.57
CA SER A 122 -16.27 -7.69 16.63
C SER A 122 -15.24 -6.66 16.21
N VAL A 123 -14.72 -6.78 14.99
CA VAL A 123 -13.76 -5.82 14.44
C VAL A 123 -14.43 -4.46 14.23
N LEU A 124 -15.64 -4.45 13.65
CA LEU A 124 -16.41 -3.22 13.43
C LEU A 124 -16.65 -2.45 14.74
N ASN A 125 -17.03 -3.14 15.82
CA ASN A 125 -17.25 -2.52 17.12
C ASN A 125 -15.98 -1.90 17.71
N VAL A 126 -14.84 -2.57 17.56
CA VAL A 126 -13.54 -2.06 18.03
C VAL A 126 -13.12 -0.84 17.20
N CYS A 127 -13.26 -0.90 15.88
CA CYS A 127 -13.01 0.24 15.00
C CYS A 127 -13.91 1.43 15.37
N ASN A 128 -15.21 1.20 15.60
CA ASN A 128 -16.16 2.25 15.99
C ASN A 128 -15.78 2.87 17.34
N HIS A 129 -15.32 2.05 18.28
CA HIS A 129 -14.87 2.53 19.58
C HIS A 129 -13.61 3.40 19.47
N MET A 130 -12.65 2.99 18.64
CA MET A 130 -11.38 3.69 18.49
C MET A 130 -11.46 4.96 17.66
N TYR A 131 -12.21 4.92 16.54
CA TYR A 131 -12.17 5.97 15.54
C TYR A 131 -13.48 6.76 15.43
N GLY A 132 -14.56 6.28 16.06
CA GLY A 132 -15.91 6.83 15.89
C GLY A 132 -16.63 6.28 14.65
N SER A 133 -17.95 6.14 14.76
CA SER A 133 -18.78 5.49 13.74
C SER A 133 -18.80 6.22 12.40
N GLU A 134 -18.77 7.55 12.41
CA GLU A 134 -18.74 8.36 11.18
C GLU A 134 -17.46 8.10 10.38
N TYR A 135 -16.31 8.07 11.08
CA TYR A 135 -15.03 7.79 10.47
C TYR A 135 -14.97 6.37 9.90
N VAL A 136 -15.47 5.38 10.65
CA VAL A 136 -15.49 3.98 10.19
C VAL A 136 -16.44 3.79 9.01
N LEU A 137 -17.55 4.52 8.94
CA LEU A 137 -18.45 4.49 7.79
C LEU A 137 -17.73 5.03 6.54
N LYS A 138 -17.02 6.16 6.66
CA LYS A 138 -16.20 6.73 5.58
C LYS A 138 -15.09 5.77 5.16
N LEU A 139 -14.41 5.14 6.12
CA LEU A 139 -13.38 4.13 5.90
C LEU A 139 -13.92 2.95 5.08
N ARG A 140 -15.06 2.38 5.48
CA ARG A 140 -15.72 1.28 4.77
C ARG A 140 -16.07 1.68 3.33
N GLY A 141 -16.59 2.90 3.14
CA GLY A 141 -16.86 3.45 1.81
C GLY A 141 -15.60 3.60 0.96
N ASN A 142 -14.46 3.98 1.53
CA ASN A 142 -13.19 4.04 0.83
C ASN A 142 -12.70 2.65 0.41
N VAL A 143 -12.72 1.69 1.33
CA VAL A 143 -12.28 0.31 1.10
C VAL A 143 -13.09 -0.38 0.00
N ALA A 144 -14.40 -0.15 -0.04
CA ALA A 144 -15.29 -0.72 -1.07
C ALA A 144 -15.01 -0.20 -2.49
N ARG A 145 -14.31 0.93 -2.65
CA ARG A 145 -14.01 1.54 -3.97
C ARG A 145 -12.69 1.07 -4.58
N TYR A 146 -11.91 0.25 -3.89
CA TYR A 146 -10.64 -0.25 -4.41
C TYR A 146 -10.88 -1.22 -5.58
N ASP A 147 -9.97 -1.25 -6.55
CA ASP A 147 -10.08 -2.10 -7.74
C ASP A 147 -10.08 -3.59 -7.38
N SER A 148 -11.09 -4.35 -7.82
CA SER A 148 -11.26 -5.77 -7.53
C SER A 148 -10.10 -6.64 -8.01
N ASN A 149 -9.30 -6.18 -8.98
CA ASN A 149 -8.10 -6.87 -9.40
C ASN A 149 -6.97 -6.64 -8.39
N GLY A 150 -6.82 -7.61 -7.47
CA GLY A 150 -5.79 -7.57 -6.42
C GLY A 150 -4.36 -7.44 -6.95
N SER A 151 -4.06 -7.93 -8.15
CA SER A 151 -2.72 -7.78 -8.74
C SER A 151 -2.37 -6.31 -8.99
N LEU A 152 -3.32 -5.49 -9.42
CA LEU A 152 -3.08 -4.05 -9.61
C LEU A 152 -2.77 -3.35 -8.30
N ILE A 153 -3.50 -3.71 -7.24
CA ILE A 153 -3.32 -3.12 -5.91
C ILE A 153 -1.98 -3.54 -5.31
N LYS A 154 -1.56 -4.80 -5.47
CA LYS A 154 -0.24 -5.28 -5.04
C LYS A 154 0.90 -4.51 -5.71
N ILE A 155 0.84 -4.32 -7.03
CA ILE A 155 1.84 -3.52 -7.76
C ILE A 155 1.81 -2.06 -7.30
N LEU A 156 0.62 -1.50 -7.04
CA LEU A 156 0.48 -0.16 -6.51
C LEU A 156 1.15 -0.03 -5.13
N ILE A 157 1.04 -1.03 -4.25
CA ILE A 157 1.74 -1.05 -2.96
C ILE A 157 3.27 -1.02 -3.16
N PHE A 158 3.82 -1.73 -4.15
CA PHE A 158 5.25 -1.60 -4.53
C PHE A 158 5.59 -0.16 -4.96
N ILE A 159 4.77 0.47 -5.81
CA ILE A 159 4.99 1.86 -6.25
C ILE A 159 5.01 2.81 -5.05
N LEU A 160 4.07 2.68 -4.11
CA LEU A 160 4.01 3.53 -2.92
C LEU A 160 5.22 3.29 -2.00
N THR A 161 5.61 2.03 -1.82
CA THR A 161 6.77 1.65 -1.00
C THR A 161 8.06 2.32 -1.48
N PHE A 162 8.29 2.36 -2.80
CA PHE A 162 9.49 2.95 -3.39
C PHE A 162 9.34 4.42 -3.78
N SER A 163 8.26 5.10 -3.39
CA SER A 163 8.04 6.50 -3.77
C SER A 163 8.96 7.48 -3.03
N SER A 164 9.37 8.56 -3.67
CA SER A 164 10.28 9.56 -3.09
C SER A 164 9.53 10.67 -2.36
N ASN A 165 8.23 10.80 -2.61
CA ASN A 165 7.44 12.00 -2.29
C ASN A 165 6.16 11.71 -1.49
N ILE A 166 5.97 10.49 -0.99
CA ILE A 166 4.76 10.18 -0.20
C ILE A 166 4.86 10.74 1.23
N SER A 167 6.08 11.05 1.70
CA SER A 167 6.35 11.76 2.96
C SER A 167 5.78 13.18 3.01
N ILE A 168 5.36 13.78 1.90
CA ILE A 168 4.75 15.14 1.85
C ILE A 168 3.54 15.27 2.79
N VAL A 169 2.92 14.15 3.18
CA VAL A 169 1.74 14.14 4.05
C VAL A 169 2.08 14.13 5.55
N GLN A 170 3.31 13.77 5.92
CA GLN A 170 3.82 13.86 7.30
C GLN A 170 5.05 14.77 7.29
N TYR A 171 4.80 16.08 7.18
CA TYR A 171 5.85 17.08 7.28
C TYR A 171 6.46 17.04 8.68
N ASP A 172 7.68 16.51 8.78
CA ASP A 172 8.50 16.60 9.98
C ASP A 172 9.30 17.91 9.92
N ASN A 173 9.01 18.83 10.84
CA ASN A 173 9.71 20.12 10.94
C ASN A 173 11.22 19.96 11.23
N GLU A 174 11.64 18.80 11.74
CA GLU A 174 13.02 18.54 12.17
C GLU A 174 13.86 17.84 11.06
N GLU A 175 13.23 17.33 10.00
CA GLU A 175 13.96 16.65 8.92
C GLU A 175 14.44 17.62 7.84
N HIS A 176 15.76 17.84 7.82
CA HIS A 176 16.42 18.44 6.68
C HIS A 176 16.29 17.53 5.45
N ILE A 177 15.53 17.98 4.44
CA ILE A 177 15.29 17.37 3.11
C ILE A 177 16.59 17.19 2.27
N SER A 178 17.77 17.34 2.89
CA SER A 178 19.08 17.29 2.25
C SER A 178 19.63 15.86 1.99
N ILE A 179 18.91 14.79 2.35
CA ILE A 179 19.49 13.42 2.44
C ILE A 179 19.23 12.55 1.19
N MET A 180 18.64 13.08 0.12
CA MET A 180 18.47 12.32 -1.14
C MET A 180 19.76 12.23 -1.98
N SER A 181 20.90 11.91 -1.37
CA SER A 181 22.19 11.73 -2.06
C SER A 181 22.23 10.55 -3.05
N ASN A 182 21.12 9.84 -3.29
CA ASN A 182 20.97 8.81 -4.32
C ASN A 182 19.55 8.77 -4.96
N SER A 183 18.95 9.94 -5.21
CA SER A 183 17.60 10.04 -5.81
C SER A 183 17.43 9.33 -7.15
N ILE A 184 18.49 9.22 -7.96
CA ILE A 184 18.42 8.64 -9.31
C ILE A 184 18.03 7.16 -9.28
N ASN A 185 18.64 6.36 -8.40
CA ASN A 185 18.33 4.93 -8.32
C ASN A 185 16.90 4.69 -7.82
N LEU A 186 16.45 5.50 -6.87
CA LEU A 186 15.08 5.42 -6.38
C LEU A 186 14.06 5.79 -7.47
N VAL A 187 14.28 6.90 -8.18
CA VAL A 187 13.43 7.31 -9.32
C VAL A 187 13.43 6.25 -10.41
N ARG A 188 14.57 5.59 -10.67
CA ARG A 188 14.64 4.47 -11.61
C ARG A 188 13.77 3.30 -11.17
N ILE A 189 13.82 2.90 -9.91
CA ILE A 189 13.00 1.82 -9.35
C ILE A 189 11.50 2.17 -9.44
N GLN A 190 11.11 3.39 -9.08
CA GLN A 190 9.72 3.85 -9.23
C GLN A 190 9.24 3.74 -10.67
N ASN A 191 10.03 4.24 -11.61
CA ASN A 191 9.68 4.23 -13.03
C ASN A 191 9.51 2.80 -13.55
N ILE A 192 10.32 1.84 -13.08
CA ILE A 192 10.17 0.43 -13.42
C ILE A 192 8.76 -0.06 -13.02
N TYR A 193 8.37 0.13 -11.76
CA TYR A 193 7.08 -0.37 -11.27
C TYR A 193 5.87 0.37 -11.88
N VAL A 194 5.96 1.69 -12.07
CA VAL A 194 4.91 2.48 -12.73
C VAL A 194 4.75 2.06 -14.20
N THR A 195 5.86 1.88 -14.92
CA THR A 195 5.83 1.43 -16.32
C THR A 195 5.27 0.03 -16.43
N MET A 196 5.67 -0.88 -15.54
CA MET A 196 5.13 -2.24 -15.47
C MET A 196 3.63 -2.24 -15.22
N LEU A 197 3.14 -1.46 -14.25
CA LEU A 197 1.70 -1.32 -13.98
C LEU A 197 0.95 -0.80 -15.21
N TRP A 198 1.47 0.25 -15.85
CA TRP A 198 0.85 0.84 -17.04
C TRP A 198 0.75 -0.17 -18.18
N LYS A 199 1.85 -0.85 -18.52
CA LYS A 199 1.87 -1.88 -19.57
C LYS A 199 0.92 -3.03 -19.23
N TYR A 200 0.88 -3.46 -17.96
CA TYR A 200 -0.01 -4.52 -17.52
C TYR A 200 -1.49 -4.12 -17.64
N LEU A 201 -1.84 -2.86 -17.32
CA LEU A 201 -3.18 -2.34 -17.53
C LEU A 201 -3.57 -2.31 -19.00
N VAL A 202 -2.69 -1.80 -19.88
CA VAL A 202 -2.94 -1.77 -21.33
C VAL A 202 -3.07 -3.19 -21.89
N TYR A 203 -2.25 -4.12 -21.41
CA TYR A 203 -2.34 -5.54 -21.77
C TYR A 203 -3.70 -6.15 -21.36
N LEU A 204 -4.15 -5.91 -20.13
CA LEU A 204 -5.39 -6.52 -19.62
C LEU A 204 -6.66 -5.91 -20.21
N TYR A 205 -6.67 -4.59 -20.41
CA TYR A 205 -7.92 -3.86 -20.64
C TYR A 205 -7.92 -3.01 -21.93
N GLY A 206 -6.79 -2.91 -22.61
CA GLY A 206 -6.60 -1.98 -23.73
C GLY A 206 -6.45 -0.52 -23.26
N PHE A 207 -6.05 0.36 -24.19
CA PHE A 207 -5.63 1.73 -23.85
C PHE A 207 -6.69 2.56 -23.11
N ASN A 208 -7.93 2.63 -23.62
CA ASN A 208 -8.94 3.53 -23.05
C ASN A 208 -9.34 3.14 -21.63
N GLU A 209 -9.58 1.84 -21.38
CA GLU A 209 -9.94 1.34 -20.05
C GLU A 209 -8.72 1.39 -19.10
N ALA A 210 -7.51 1.16 -19.62
CA ALA A 210 -6.28 1.33 -18.85
C ALA A 210 -6.12 2.76 -18.31
N VAL A 211 -6.42 3.79 -19.11
CA VAL A 211 -6.43 5.19 -18.65
C VAL A 211 -7.40 5.37 -17.49
N LEU A 212 -8.66 4.94 -17.67
CA LEU A 212 -9.70 5.09 -16.64
C LEU A 212 -9.32 4.40 -15.33
N ARG A 213 -8.79 3.18 -15.40
CA ARG A 213 -8.35 2.42 -14.23
C ARG A 213 -7.13 3.02 -13.58
N PHE A 214 -6.14 3.44 -14.36
CA PHE A 214 -4.95 4.11 -13.81
C PHE A 214 -5.34 5.40 -13.08
N THR A 215 -6.22 6.23 -13.66
CA THR A 215 -6.77 7.41 -12.99
C THR A 215 -7.53 7.07 -11.72
N SER A 216 -8.32 5.98 -11.73
CA SER A 216 -9.02 5.49 -10.53
C SER A 216 -8.04 5.08 -9.42
N LEU A 217 -6.96 4.36 -9.75
CA LEU A 217 -5.91 3.99 -8.80
C LEU A 217 -5.24 5.21 -8.19
N VAL A 218 -4.87 6.20 -9.01
CA VAL A 218 -4.29 7.47 -8.53
C VAL A 218 -5.27 8.21 -7.62
N LYS A 219 -6.54 8.30 -8.00
CA LYS A 219 -7.59 8.91 -7.17
C LYS A 219 -7.73 8.19 -5.83
N ASN A 220 -7.69 6.85 -5.81
CA ASN A 220 -7.76 6.07 -4.58
C ASN A 220 -6.59 6.37 -3.63
N VAL A 221 -5.39 6.59 -4.17
CA VAL A 221 -4.24 7.05 -3.38
C VAL A 221 -4.49 8.45 -2.82
N LEU A 222 -4.96 9.40 -3.63
CA LEU A 222 -5.24 10.77 -3.16
C LEU A 222 -6.35 10.81 -2.09
N ASP A 223 -7.43 10.05 -2.29
CA ASP A 223 -8.50 9.90 -1.31
C ASP A 223 -7.97 9.28 -0.01
N LEU A 224 -7.05 8.32 -0.09
CA LEU A 224 -6.37 7.74 1.07
C LEU A 224 -5.52 8.79 1.80
N LEU A 225 -4.71 9.58 1.10
CA LEU A 225 -3.90 10.64 1.70
C LEU A 225 -4.78 11.70 2.39
N SER A 226 -5.85 12.14 1.73
CA SER A 226 -6.83 13.07 2.30
C SER A 226 -7.50 12.47 3.54
N PHE A 227 -7.84 11.19 3.50
CA PHE A 227 -8.41 10.48 4.64
C PHE A 227 -7.43 10.42 5.82
N LEU A 228 -6.17 10.10 5.57
CA LEU A 228 -5.10 10.05 6.57
C LEU A 228 -4.81 11.42 7.22
N ASN A 229 -5.03 12.51 6.49
CA ASN A 229 -4.96 13.86 7.06
C ASN A 229 -6.18 14.24 7.90
N SER A 230 -7.33 13.61 7.65
CA SER A 230 -8.57 13.89 8.38
C SER A 230 -8.71 13.08 9.67
N VAL A 231 -7.77 12.19 9.97
CA VAL A 231 -7.86 11.35 11.17
C VAL A 231 -7.56 12.20 12.39
N PRO A 232 -8.45 12.26 13.40
CA PRO A 232 -8.19 13.02 14.62
C PRO A 232 -6.83 12.68 15.21
N GLU A 233 -6.08 13.68 15.66
CA GLU A 233 -4.82 13.45 16.37
C GLU A 233 -5.12 12.71 17.67
N ASP A 234 -4.69 11.45 17.72
CA ASP A 234 -4.75 10.62 18.93
C ASP A 234 -3.33 10.15 19.19
N GLU A 235 -2.74 10.67 20.27
CA GLU A 235 -1.38 10.32 20.68
C GLU A 235 -1.21 8.82 20.91
N ALA A 236 -2.23 8.11 21.41
CA ALA A 236 -2.14 6.67 21.65
C ALA A 236 -2.02 5.90 20.33
N ARG A 237 -2.78 6.32 19.31
CA ARG A 237 -2.67 5.78 17.95
C ARG A 237 -1.31 6.10 17.33
N GLN A 238 -0.87 7.35 17.40
CA GLN A 238 0.42 7.75 16.84
C GLN A 238 1.57 6.96 17.49
N ARG A 239 1.56 6.80 18.82
CA ARG A 239 2.53 5.96 19.56
C ARG A 239 2.52 4.50 19.08
N MET A 240 1.34 3.92 18.89
CA MET A 240 1.21 2.54 18.39
C MET A 240 1.75 2.40 16.96
N MET A 241 1.42 3.33 16.07
CA MET A 241 1.90 3.30 14.68
C MET A 241 3.41 3.48 14.61
N ASN A 242 3.95 4.45 15.34
CA ASN A 242 5.40 4.68 15.42
C ASN A 242 6.12 3.43 15.94
N LYS A 243 5.57 2.75 16.94
CA LYS A 243 6.13 1.49 17.44
C LYS A 243 6.16 0.40 16.36
N ILE A 244 5.09 0.24 15.57
CA ILE A 244 5.04 -0.74 14.47
C ILE A 244 6.06 -0.39 13.39
N VAL A 245 6.18 0.89 13.03
CA VAL A 245 7.15 1.37 12.04
C VAL A 245 8.57 1.09 12.54
N THR A 246 8.92 1.50 13.76
CA THR A 246 10.25 1.27 14.35
C THR A 246 10.59 -0.22 14.52
N GLU A 247 9.64 -1.06 14.90
CA GLU A 247 9.84 -2.52 14.95
C GLU A 247 10.16 -3.08 13.56
N THR A 248 9.48 -2.58 12.52
CA THR A 248 9.70 -3.01 11.14
C THR A 248 11.03 -2.49 10.61
N GLU A 249 11.39 -1.23 10.89
CA GLU A 249 12.71 -0.66 10.58
C GLU A 249 13.85 -1.48 11.14
N ARG A 250 13.78 -1.89 12.42
CA ARG A 250 14.80 -2.73 13.05
C ARG A 250 14.97 -4.09 12.38
N THR A 251 13.90 -4.61 11.79
CA THR A 251 13.93 -5.89 11.07
C THR A 251 14.52 -5.71 9.67
N LEU A 252 14.19 -4.60 9.01
CA LEU A 252 14.59 -4.29 7.62
C LEU A 252 16.02 -3.74 7.50
N VAL A 253 16.48 -3.00 8.50
CA VAL A 253 17.76 -2.29 8.52
C VAL A 253 18.64 -2.94 9.57
N ILE A 254 19.11 -4.16 9.30
CA ILE A 254 20.20 -4.75 10.07
C ILE A 254 21.47 -3.96 9.68
N THR A 255 22.03 -3.22 10.64
CA THR A 255 23.37 -2.63 10.53
C THR A 255 24.40 -3.74 10.66
N ASP A 256 25.13 -4.04 9.59
CA ASP A 256 26.47 -4.62 9.68
C ASP A 256 27.44 -3.57 10.26
#